data_AF-A0A973D397-F1
#
_entry.id   AF-A0A973D397-F1
#
_cell.length_a   1.000
_cell.length_b   1.000
_cell.length_c   1.000
_cell.angle_alpha   90.00
_cell.angle_beta   90.00
_cell.angle_gamma   90.00
#
_symmetry.space_group_name_H-M   'P 1'
#
loop_
_entity.id
_entity.type
_entity.pdbx_description
1 polymer ?
#
loop_
_entity_poly.entity_id
_entity_poly.type
_entity_poly.pdbx_seq_one_letter_code
_entity_poly.pdbx_strand_id
1 'polypeptide(L)'
;MIDIGLACLLMGFAIGIDVALATFLRANTMVRTSTIIIWIMGVTMTHTLFPLFGYLLAYVGIIKLPVLTPIIGLVAFLFIAYFISQELVDKENESNQIFVTLGLILAVSWDALWSGPAKSAQVVGWPELWVWLSFIIVGLVVMSCACISYILARYLARNSVANKIFTSIINILKRLSPTVNLSQWLQISIVSYFGFLALLRYTFSIDVTEWKLLLFSSVVMAMLLHCQNRIRFDIKQGEVNQPSI
;
A
#
# COMPACT_ATOMS: atom_id res chain seq x y z
N MET A 1 24.59 -8.66 17.18
CA MET A 1 24.80 -7.70 16.07
C MET A 1 24.25 -8.24 14.75
N ILE A 2 24.51 -9.50 14.38
CA ILE A 2 23.94 -10.13 13.17
C ILE A 2 22.39 -10.14 13.23
N ASP A 3 21.81 -10.41 14.41
CA ASP A 3 20.34 -10.45 14.57
C ASP A 3 19.66 -9.09 14.35
N ILE A 4 20.29 -8.00 14.78
CA ILE A 4 19.75 -6.64 14.59
C ILE A 4 19.79 -6.24 13.12
N GLY A 5 20.92 -6.50 12.43
CA GLY A 5 21.05 -6.22 11.00
C GLY A 5 20.03 -7.00 10.17
N LEU A 6 19.87 -8.29 10.45
CA LEU A 6 18.91 -9.15 9.77
C LEU A 6 17.46 -8.74 10.06
N ALA A 7 17.14 -8.36 11.30
CA ALA A 7 15.86 -7.81 11.68
C ALA A 7 15.52 -6.51 10.92
N CYS A 8 16.50 -5.61 10.76
CA CYS A 8 16.34 -4.38 9.96
C CYS A 8 16.11 -4.67 8.48
N LEU A 9 16.81 -5.66 7.90
CA LEU A 9 16.64 -6.05 6.51
C LEU A 9 15.27 -6.66 6.26
N LEU A 10 14.85 -7.63 7.09
CA LEU A 10 13.52 -8.26 6.97
C LEU A 10 12.40 -7.24 7.09
N MET A 11 12.51 -6.31 8.04
CA MET A 11 11.55 -5.22 8.20
C MET A 11 11.56 -4.28 6.98
N GLY A 12 12.74 -3.92 6.48
CA GLY A 12 12.89 -3.11 5.27
C GLY A 12 12.28 -3.78 4.04
N PHE A 13 12.39 -5.10 3.91
CA PHE A 13 11.74 -5.86 2.83
C PHE A 13 10.22 -5.92 3.02
N ALA A 14 9.73 -6.14 4.24
CA ALA A 14 8.31 -6.17 4.52
C ALA A 14 7.61 -4.86 4.09
N ILE A 15 8.22 -3.72 4.43
CA ILE A 15 7.74 -2.39 4.02
C ILE A 15 8.02 -2.15 2.52
N GLY A 16 9.20 -2.55 2.04
CA GLY A 16 9.66 -2.30 0.67
C GLY A 16 8.88 -3.05 -0.40
N ILE A 17 8.21 -4.16 -0.08
CA ILE A 17 7.37 -4.90 -1.03
C ILE A 17 6.17 -4.07 -1.46
N ASP A 18 5.52 -3.33 -0.56
CA ASP A 18 4.38 -2.49 -0.92
C ASP A 18 4.83 -1.35 -1.86
N VAL A 19 5.94 -0.70 -1.51
CA VAL A 19 6.58 0.31 -2.37
C VAL A 19 6.97 -0.27 -3.73
N ALA A 20 7.53 -1.48 -3.77
CA ALA A 20 7.88 -2.16 -5.01
C ALA A 20 6.62 -2.38 -5.86
N LEU A 21 5.53 -2.86 -5.29
CA LEU A 21 4.31 -3.16 -6.03
C LEU A 21 3.66 -1.88 -6.57
N ALA A 22 3.50 -0.85 -5.73
CA ALA A 22 3.00 0.46 -6.13
C ALA A 22 3.86 1.09 -7.24
N THR A 23 5.18 0.99 -7.11
CA THR A 23 6.12 1.51 -8.12
C THR A 23 6.03 0.74 -9.43
N PHE A 24 5.86 -0.60 -9.38
CA PHE A 24 5.73 -1.45 -10.56
C PHE A 24 4.51 -1.04 -11.40
N LEU A 25 3.36 -0.85 -10.74
CA LEU A 25 2.10 -0.51 -11.39
C LEU A 25 2.14 0.89 -12.01
N ARG A 26 2.81 1.82 -11.35
CA ARG A 26 2.90 3.21 -11.80
C ARG A 26 4.04 3.48 -12.78
N ALA A 27 5.03 2.59 -12.88
CA ALA A 27 6.24 2.81 -13.67
C ALA A 27 5.96 3.16 -15.14
N ASN A 28 4.89 2.61 -15.73
CA ASN A 28 4.55 2.89 -17.13
C ASN A 28 3.87 4.24 -17.35
N THR A 29 3.26 4.84 -16.31
CA THR A 29 2.66 6.19 -16.40
C THR A 29 3.69 7.27 -16.08
N MET A 30 4.83 6.92 -15.48
CA MET A 30 5.91 7.85 -15.12
C MET A 30 6.90 8.02 -16.30
N VAL A 31 6.57 8.91 -17.22
CA VAL A 31 7.39 9.15 -18.43
C VAL A 31 8.48 10.21 -18.19
N ARG A 32 8.21 11.22 -17.36
CA ARG A 32 9.14 12.33 -17.08
C ARG A 32 10.09 11.99 -15.93
N THR A 33 11.38 12.29 -16.10
CA THR A 33 12.43 12.10 -15.08
C THR A 33 12.10 12.79 -13.77
N SER A 34 11.50 13.99 -13.81
CA SER A 34 11.06 14.71 -12.62
C SER A 34 10.00 13.94 -11.84
N THR A 35 9.00 13.36 -12.52
CA THR A 35 7.96 12.53 -11.89
C THR A 35 8.53 11.26 -11.28
N ILE A 36 9.51 10.63 -11.94
CA ILE A 36 10.18 9.43 -11.43
C ILE A 36 10.96 9.74 -10.15
N ILE A 37 11.72 10.83 -10.14
CA ILE A 37 12.49 11.24 -8.95
C ILE A 37 11.55 11.61 -7.81
N ILE A 38 10.51 12.41 -8.07
CA ILE A 38 9.51 12.79 -7.06
C ILE A 38 8.83 11.55 -6.48
N TRP A 39 8.47 10.59 -7.33
CA TRP A 39 7.88 9.32 -6.89
C TRP A 39 8.85 8.56 -5.99
N ILE A 40 10.01 8.15 -6.51
CA ILE A 40 10.97 7.31 -5.80
C ILE A 40 11.39 7.96 -4.46
N MET A 41 11.71 9.26 -4.48
CA MET A 41 12.05 9.99 -3.26
C MET A 41 10.85 10.09 -2.33
N GLY A 42 9.66 10.38 -2.85
CA GLY A 42 8.45 10.52 -2.05
C GLY A 42 8.04 9.22 -1.37
N VAL A 43 7.90 8.10 -2.09
CA VAL A 43 7.58 6.80 -1.48
C VAL A 43 8.67 6.35 -0.51
N THR A 44 9.96 6.52 -0.83
CA THR A 44 11.03 6.15 0.10
C THR A 44 11.00 6.99 1.37
N MET A 45 10.90 8.32 1.23
CA MET A 45 10.90 9.24 2.36
C MET A 45 9.72 8.97 3.28
N THR A 46 8.53 8.79 2.71
CA THR A 46 7.32 8.50 3.50
C THR A 46 7.37 7.11 4.14
N HIS A 47 7.84 6.07 3.46
CA HIS A 47 8.01 4.72 4.04
C HIS A 47 9.23 4.57 4.96
N THR A 48 9.99 5.65 5.17
CA THR A 48 11.06 5.73 6.17
C THR A 48 10.63 6.60 7.35
N LEU A 49 10.08 7.78 7.06
CA LEU A 49 9.69 8.77 8.05
C LEU A 49 8.35 8.46 8.69
N PHE A 50 7.38 7.89 7.98
CA PHE A 50 6.08 7.58 8.59
C PHE A 50 6.21 6.45 9.62
N PRO A 51 6.94 5.34 9.38
CA PRO A 51 7.22 4.40 10.45
C PRO A 51 7.96 5.03 11.64
N LEU A 52 8.81 6.02 11.38
CA LEU A 52 9.51 6.77 12.44
C LEU A 52 8.55 7.63 13.25
N PHE A 53 7.67 8.37 12.59
CA PHE A 53 6.62 9.15 13.25
C PHE A 53 5.65 8.25 14.01
N GLY A 54 5.23 7.13 13.41
CA GLY A 54 4.40 6.13 14.06
C GLY A 54 5.08 5.50 15.27
N TYR A 55 6.39 5.22 15.18
CA TYR A 55 7.19 4.77 16.32
C TYR A 55 7.22 5.82 17.44
N LEU A 56 7.46 7.09 17.12
CA LEU A 56 7.47 8.18 18.11
C LEU A 56 6.09 8.39 18.73
N LEU A 57 5.02 8.34 17.93
CA LEU A 57 3.64 8.43 18.38
C LEU A 57 3.24 7.24 19.25
N ALA A 58 3.66 6.02 18.90
CA ALA A 58 3.43 4.83 19.72
C ALA A 58 4.19 4.92 21.04
N TYR A 59 5.47 5.30 20.98
CA TYR A 59 6.32 5.47 22.15
C TYR A 59 5.73 6.52 23.11
N VAL A 60 5.36 7.69 22.60
CA VAL A 60 4.74 8.76 23.39
C VAL A 60 3.33 8.38 23.84
N GLY A 61 2.52 7.77 22.97
CA GLY A 61 1.14 7.38 23.24
C GLY A 61 1.03 6.30 24.31
N ILE A 62 1.87 5.25 24.22
CA ILE A 62 1.94 4.16 25.21
C ILE A 62 2.45 4.69 26.56
N ILE A 63 3.41 5.61 26.57
CA ILE A 63 4.01 6.12 27.81
C ILE A 63 3.17 7.22 28.47
N LYS A 64 2.48 8.08 27.68
CA LYS A 64 1.84 9.30 28.20
C LYS A 64 0.31 9.25 28.19
N LEU A 65 -0.33 8.67 27.18
CA LEU A 65 -1.78 8.77 26.98
C LEU A 65 -2.36 7.53 26.28
N PRO A 66 -2.39 6.36 26.95
CA PRO A 66 -2.93 5.12 26.37
C PRO A 66 -4.42 5.22 25.98
N VAL A 67 -5.14 6.20 26.51
CA VAL A 67 -6.55 6.49 26.17
C VAL A 67 -6.73 7.03 24.74
N LEU A 68 -5.68 7.57 24.11
CA LEU A 68 -5.74 8.13 22.76
C LEU A 68 -5.55 7.10 21.65
N THR A 69 -4.96 5.94 21.95
CA THR A 69 -4.75 4.83 21.02
C THR A 69 -6.01 4.46 20.21
N PRO A 70 -7.22 4.34 20.80
CA PRO A 70 -8.40 3.98 20.03
C PRO A 70 -8.89 5.05 19.05
N ILE A 71 -8.72 6.34 19.39
CA ILE A 71 -9.09 7.47 18.53
C ILE A 71 -8.18 7.49 17.30
N ILE A 72 -6.88 7.28 17.55
CA ILE A 72 -5.84 7.20 16.53
C ILE A 72 -6.17 6.09 15.52
N GLY A 73 -6.55 4.89 15.98
CA GLY A 73 -6.98 3.78 15.11
C GLY A 73 -8.23 4.07 14.28
N LEU A 74 -9.22 4.77 14.84
CA LEU A 74 -10.46 5.09 14.15
C LEU A 74 -10.20 6.10 13.01
N VAL A 75 -9.40 7.13 13.29
CA VAL A 75 -8.99 8.14 12.30
C VAL A 75 -8.21 7.48 11.15
N ALA A 76 -7.31 6.55 11.47
CA ALA A 76 -6.59 5.73 10.50
C ALA A 76 -7.52 5.05 9.49
N PHE A 77 -8.51 4.34 10.03
CA PHE A 77 -9.46 3.56 9.27
C PHE A 77 -10.32 4.45 8.37
N LEU A 78 -10.80 5.59 8.88
CA LEU A 78 -11.61 6.52 8.10
C LEU A 78 -10.85 7.11 6.89
N PHE A 79 -9.58 7.47 7.07
CA PHE A 79 -8.77 7.95 5.95
C PHE A 79 -8.52 6.88 4.88
N ILE A 80 -8.24 5.64 5.31
CA ILE A 80 -8.07 4.51 4.38
C ILE A 80 -9.36 4.20 3.65
N ALA A 81 -10.49 4.17 4.37
CA ALA A 81 -11.81 3.93 3.78
C ALA A 81 -12.17 5.01 2.75
N TYR A 82 -11.86 6.28 3.06
CA TYR A 82 -12.05 7.39 2.13
C TYR A 82 -11.19 7.24 0.88
N PHE A 83 -9.90 6.89 1.03
CA PHE A 83 -9.01 6.63 -0.09
C PHE A 83 -9.52 5.50 -1.00
N ILE A 84 -9.92 4.37 -0.40
CA ILE A 84 -10.49 3.24 -1.15
C ILE A 84 -11.75 3.69 -1.90
N SER A 85 -12.63 4.47 -1.27
CA SER A 85 -13.83 4.99 -1.93
C SER A 85 -13.50 5.86 -3.14
N GLN A 86 -12.46 6.71 -3.07
CA GLN A 86 -12.03 7.52 -4.20
C GLN A 86 -11.45 6.66 -5.33
N GLU A 87 -10.58 5.70 -5.00
CA GLU A 87 -9.96 4.78 -5.98
C GLU A 87 -11.01 3.91 -6.71
N LEU A 88 -12.16 3.65 -6.08
CA LEU A 88 -13.27 2.95 -6.70
C LEU A 88 -14.10 3.87 -7.61
N VAL A 89 -14.30 5.15 -7.25
CA VAL A 89 -15.17 6.09 -7.99
C VAL A 89 -14.46 6.72 -9.19
N ASP A 90 -13.21 7.17 -9.03
CA ASP A 90 -12.49 7.87 -10.09
C ASP A 90 -11.82 6.91 -11.07
N LYS A 91 -12.47 6.72 -12.22
CA LYS A 91 -11.85 6.10 -13.41
C LYS A 91 -11.78 7.00 -14.64
N GLU A 92 -12.08 8.30 -14.52
CA GLU A 92 -12.31 9.10 -15.75
C GLU A 92 -11.81 10.55 -15.81
N ASN A 93 -10.98 11.07 -14.89
CA ASN A 93 -10.40 12.41 -15.09
C ASN A 93 -8.89 12.49 -14.80
N GLU A 94 -8.09 12.39 -15.86
CA GLU A 94 -6.68 12.81 -15.86
C GLU A 94 -6.58 14.34 -15.84
N SER A 95 -6.58 14.97 -14.67
CA SER A 95 -6.09 16.36 -14.57
C SER A 95 -5.56 16.71 -13.17
N ASN A 96 -4.29 16.36 -12.96
CA ASN A 96 -3.26 17.02 -12.13
C ASN A 96 -2.27 15.96 -11.61
N GLN A 97 -1.42 15.47 -12.51
CA GLN A 97 -0.51 14.35 -12.26
C GLN A 97 0.35 14.53 -10.99
N ILE A 98 0.73 15.74 -10.59
CA ILE A 98 1.61 15.96 -9.42
C ILE A 98 0.84 15.83 -8.09
N PHE A 99 -0.34 16.43 -7.97
CA PHE A 99 -1.18 16.30 -6.77
C PHE A 99 -1.75 14.88 -6.64
N VAL A 100 -2.09 14.24 -7.75
CA VAL A 100 -2.45 12.81 -7.79
C VAL A 100 -1.23 11.94 -7.43
N THR A 101 -0.01 12.33 -7.81
CA THR A 101 1.21 11.62 -7.40
C THR A 101 1.45 11.73 -5.90
N LEU A 102 1.35 12.93 -5.34
CA LEU A 102 1.48 13.17 -3.90
C LEU A 102 0.37 12.50 -3.09
N GLY A 103 -0.88 12.59 -3.53
CA GLY A 103 -2.02 11.93 -2.90
C GLY A 103 -1.87 10.41 -2.89
N LEU A 104 -1.43 9.81 -4.01
CA LEU A 104 -1.20 8.36 -4.08
C LEU A 104 0.02 7.95 -3.24
N ILE A 105 1.09 8.76 -3.20
CA ILE A 105 2.23 8.51 -2.30
C ILE A 105 1.72 8.52 -0.86
N LEU A 106 1.00 9.57 -0.45
CA LEU A 106 0.43 9.67 0.89
C LEU A 106 -0.48 8.49 1.23
N ALA A 107 -1.31 8.05 0.28
CA ALA A 107 -2.23 6.95 0.48
C ALA A 107 -1.53 5.59 0.63
N VAL A 108 -0.55 5.29 -0.24
CA VAL A 108 0.28 4.08 -0.13
C VAL A 108 1.10 4.13 1.17
N SER A 109 1.65 5.30 1.50
CA SER A 109 2.49 5.45 2.68
C SER A 109 1.75 5.56 3.99
N TRP A 110 0.42 5.74 3.98
CA TRP A 110 -0.37 5.80 5.19
C TRP A 110 -0.28 4.49 5.98
N ASP A 111 -0.18 3.35 5.31
CA ASP A 111 0.16 2.07 5.94
C ASP A 111 1.47 2.16 6.74
N ALA A 112 2.52 2.69 6.12
CA ALA A 112 3.83 2.78 6.75
C ALA A 112 3.80 3.56 8.09
N LEU A 113 2.89 4.53 8.26
CA LEU A 113 2.68 5.22 9.54
C LEU A 113 2.24 4.25 10.65
N TRP A 114 1.33 3.32 10.33
CA TRP A 114 0.78 2.33 11.25
C TRP A 114 1.69 1.13 11.47
N SER A 115 2.70 0.93 10.62
CA SER A 115 3.78 -0.02 10.89
C SER A 115 4.68 0.43 12.07
N GLY A 116 4.64 1.71 12.44
CA GLY A 116 5.48 2.30 13.51
C GLY A 116 5.32 1.64 14.88
N PRO A 117 4.09 1.43 15.40
CA PRO A 117 3.88 0.66 16.62
C PRO A 117 4.38 -0.81 16.53
N ALA A 118 4.25 -1.48 15.39
CA ALA A 118 4.78 -2.83 15.21
C ALA A 118 6.32 -2.84 15.28
N LYS A 119 6.96 -1.83 14.68
CA LYS A 119 8.39 -1.60 14.83
C LYS A 119 8.78 -1.33 16.28
N SER A 120 7.97 -0.56 17.02
CA SER A 120 8.24 -0.25 18.44
C SER A 120 8.30 -1.51 19.31
N ALA A 121 7.53 -2.55 18.98
CA ALA A 121 7.57 -3.85 19.65
C ALA A 121 8.83 -4.67 19.26
N GLN A 122 9.29 -4.56 18.02
CA GLN A 122 10.48 -5.26 17.53
C GLN A 122 11.78 -4.73 18.15
N VAL A 123 11.84 -3.42 18.43
CA VAL A 123 13.04 -2.76 18.95
C VAL A 123 13.08 -2.67 20.48
N VAL A 124 12.18 -3.37 21.19
CA VAL A 124 12.17 -3.40 22.66
C VAL A 124 13.51 -3.94 23.17
N GLY A 125 14.17 -3.16 24.03
CA GLY A 125 15.48 -3.51 24.60
C GLY A 125 16.68 -3.23 23.69
N TRP A 126 16.49 -2.63 22.51
CA TRP A 126 17.59 -2.20 21.66
C TRP A 126 18.19 -0.88 22.19
N PRO A 127 19.52 -0.67 22.07
CA PRO A 127 20.09 0.63 22.38
C PRO A 127 19.57 1.69 21.41
N GLU A 128 19.32 2.90 21.91
CA GLU A 128 18.65 3.97 21.16
C GLU A 128 19.33 4.28 19.81
N LEU A 129 20.66 4.32 19.77
CA LEU A 129 21.43 4.53 18.53
C LEU A 129 21.08 3.48 17.45
N TRP A 130 20.88 2.22 17.83
CA TRP A 130 20.52 1.15 16.91
C TRP A 130 19.08 1.29 16.40
N VAL A 131 18.18 1.82 17.23
CA VAL A 131 16.81 2.14 16.81
C VAL A 131 16.84 3.21 15.71
N TRP A 132 17.59 4.29 15.89
CA TRP A 132 17.73 5.33 14.88
C TRP A 132 18.40 4.84 13.60
N LEU A 133 19.52 4.11 13.71
CA LEU A 133 20.21 3.51 12.57
C LEU A 133 19.33 2.53 11.78
N SER A 134 18.42 1.82 12.46
CA SER A 134 17.48 0.91 11.78
C SER A 134 16.61 1.61 10.74
N PHE A 135 16.22 2.87 10.96
CA PHE A 135 15.41 3.62 10.00
C PHE A 135 16.20 3.96 8.74
N ILE A 136 17.50 4.24 8.87
CA ILE A 136 18.38 4.49 7.72
C ILE A 136 18.50 3.22 6.87
N ILE A 137 18.74 2.07 7.52
CA ILE A 137 18.85 0.78 6.83
C ILE A 137 17.52 0.44 6.11
N VAL A 138 16.39 0.61 6.80
CA VAL A 138 15.06 0.41 6.22
C VAL A 138 14.85 1.30 5.00
N GLY A 139 15.18 2.60 5.09
CA GLY A 139 15.06 3.52 3.96
C GLY A 139 15.90 3.12 2.75
N LEU A 140 17.12 2.62 2.97
CA LEU A 140 17.97 2.11 1.88
C LEU A 140 17.38 0.86 1.21
N VAL A 141 16.80 -0.06 1.99
CA VAL A 141 16.14 -1.25 1.45
C VAL A 141 14.91 -0.84 0.64
N VAL A 142 14.07 0.05 1.18
CA VAL A 142 12.87 0.56 0.49
C VAL A 142 13.24 1.26 -0.82
N MET A 143 14.27 2.12 -0.80
CA MET A 143 14.78 2.78 -2.00
C MET A 143 15.22 1.77 -3.06
N SER A 144 15.95 0.73 -2.63
CA SER A 144 16.40 -0.35 -3.51
C SER A 144 15.21 -1.09 -4.14
N CYS A 145 14.20 -1.42 -3.34
CA CYS A 145 12.96 -2.04 -3.81
C CYS A 145 12.22 -1.17 -4.84
N ALA A 146 12.09 0.13 -4.58
CA ALA A 146 11.46 1.08 -5.52
C ALA A 146 12.22 1.14 -6.86
N CYS A 147 13.53 1.30 -6.80
CA CYS A 147 14.40 1.38 -7.99
C CYS A 147 14.37 0.08 -8.81
N ILE A 148 14.55 -1.08 -8.17
CA ILE A 148 14.53 -2.38 -8.83
C ILE A 148 13.17 -2.61 -9.50
N SER A 149 12.08 -2.31 -8.80
CA SER A 149 10.74 -2.46 -9.33
C SER A 149 10.49 -1.56 -10.54
N TYR A 150 10.91 -0.29 -10.47
CA TYR A 150 10.81 0.64 -11.60
C TYR A 150 11.60 0.13 -12.82
N ILE A 151 12.84 -0.30 -12.63
CA ILE A 151 13.69 -0.85 -13.69
C ILE A 151 13.03 -2.09 -14.31
N LEU A 152 12.52 -3.00 -13.47
CA LEU A 152 11.87 -4.22 -13.91
C LEU A 152 10.63 -3.92 -14.75
N ALA A 153 9.78 -2.99 -14.30
CA ALA A 153 8.59 -2.60 -15.04
C ALA A 153 8.93 -1.99 -16.41
N ARG A 154 9.95 -1.12 -16.48
CA ARG A 154 10.41 -0.52 -17.74
C ARG A 154 11.08 -1.53 -18.66
N TYR A 155 11.83 -2.48 -18.09
CA TYR A 155 12.42 -3.58 -18.84
C TYR A 155 11.34 -4.45 -19.50
N LEU A 156 10.31 -4.84 -18.74
CA LEU A 156 9.17 -5.59 -19.26
C LEU A 156 8.41 -4.78 -20.32
N ALA A 157 8.20 -3.48 -20.13
CA ALA A 157 7.53 -2.64 -21.12
C ALA A 157 8.30 -2.55 -22.45
N ARG A 158 9.64 -2.56 -22.40
CA ARG A 158 10.50 -2.44 -23.59
C ARG A 158 10.75 -3.77 -24.29
N ASN A 159 10.84 -4.87 -23.54
CA ASN A 159 11.11 -6.19 -24.10
C ASN A 159 9.81 -6.94 -24.40
N SER A 160 9.39 -6.93 -25.66
CA SER A 160 8.15 -7.55 -26.12
C SER A 160 8.07 -9.06 -25.86
N VAL A 161 9.20 -9.76 -25.82
CA VAL A 161 9.26 -11.20 -25.53
C VAL A 161 9.02 -11.45 -24.03
N ALA A 162 9.72 -10.72 -23.16
CA ALA A 162 9.53 -10.83 -21.72
C ALA A 162 8.10 -10.41 -21.31
N ASN A 163 7.57 -9.36 -21.94
CA ASN A 163 6.19 -8.94 -21.74
C ASN A 163 5.20 -10.03 -22.14
N LYS A 164 5.40 -10.72 -23.28
CA LYS A 164 4.53 -11.83 -23.72
C LYS A 164 4.51 -12.98 -22.73
N ILE A 165 5.65 -13.33 -22.16
CA ILE A 165 5.74 -14.40 -21.14
C ILE A 165 5.01 -13.96 -19.87
N PHE A 166 5.30 -12.76 -19.38
CA PHE A 166 4.68 -12.21 -18.17
C PHE A 166 3.16 -12.07 -18.33
N THR A 167 2.70 -11.53 -19.45
CA THR A 167 1.26 -11.43 -19.77
C THR A 167 0.61 -12.79 -19.96
N SER A 168 1.31 -13.80 -20.46
CA SER A 168 0.78 -15.17 -20.53
C SER A 168 0.52 -15.74 -19.13
N ILE A 169 1.44 -15.55 -18.19
CA ILE A 169 1.28 -15.97 -16.79
C ILE A 169 0.10 -15.22 -16.14
N ILE A 170 0.04 -13.89 -16.34
CA ILE A 170 -1.08 -13.08 -15.84
C ILE A 170 -2.40 -13.51 -16.48
N ASN A 171 -2.43 -13.82 -17.78
CA ASN A 171 -3.65 -14.25 -18.46
C ASN A 171 -4.14 -15.61 -17.95
N ILE A 172 -3.24 -16.51 -17.58
CA ILE A 172 -3.60 -17.77 -16.90
C ILE A 172 -4.24 -17.47 -15.54
N LEU A 173 -3.64 -16.57 -14.75
CA LEU A 173 -4.20 -16.11 -13.47
C LEU A 173 -5.56 -15.39 -13.64
N LYS A 174 -5.70 -14.58 -14.70
CA LYS A 174 -6.93 -13.84 -15.01
C LYS A 174 -8.03 -14.75 -15.52
N ARG A 175 -7.69 -15.84 -16.20
CA ARG A 175 -8.65 -16.88 -16.59
C ARG A 175 -9.26 -17.59 -15.38
N LEU A 176 -8.52 -17.64 -14.27
CA LEU A 176 -9.03 -18.16 -12.99
C LEU A 176 -9.92 -17.14 -12.26
N SER A 177 -9.81 -15.84 -12.54
CA SER A 177 -10.65 -14.80 -11.93
C SER A 177 -10.99 -13.66 -12.93
N PRO A 178 -11.95 -13.89 -13.85
CA PRO A 178 -12.18 -13.01 -15.01
C PRO A 178 -12.80 -11.65 -14.67
N THR A 179 -13.43 -11.53 -13.49
CA THR A 179 -14.20 -10.34 -13.09
C THR A 179 -13.41 -9.37 -12.23
N VAL A 180 -12.25 -9.76 -11.70
CA VAL A 180 -11.49 -8.95 -10.76
C VAL A 180 -10.14 -8.60 -11.36
N ASN A 181 -9.83 -7.31 -11.44
CA ASN A 181 -8.49 -6.88 -11.83
C ASN A 181 -7.53 -7.24 -10.68
N LEU A 182 -6.80 -8.35 -10.84
CA LEU A 182 -5.98 -8.96 -9.79
C LEU A 182 -5.03 -7.96 -9.13
N SER A 183 -4.45 -7.07 -9.92
CA SER A 183 -3.55 -6.02 -9.43
C SER A 183 -4.27 -5.01 -8.53
N GLN A 184 -5.43 -4.51 -8.99
CA GLN A 184 -6.23 -3.55 -8.23
C GLN A 184 -6.78 -4.21 -6.96
N TRP A 185 -7.20 -5.46 -7.05
CA TRP A 185 -7.65 -6.24 -5.90
C TRP A 185 -6.56 -6.44 -4.88
N LEU A 186 -5.36 -6.85 -5.30
CA LEU A 186 -4.25 -7.09 -4.39
C LEU A 186 -3.82 -5.79 -3.71
N GLN A 187 -3.71 -4.68 -4.45
CA GLN A 187 -3.40 -3.36 -3.88
C GLN A 187 -4.45 -2.92 -2.85
N ILE A 188 -5.74 -2.91 -3.22
CA ILE A 188 -6.80 -2.47 -2.31
C ILE A 188 -6.95 -3.44 -1.12
N SER A 189 -6.68 -4.74 -1.30
CA SER A 189 -6.70 -5.73 -0.22
C SER A 189 -5.59 -5.48 0.82
N ILE A 190 -4.38 -5.14 0.37
CA ILE A 190 -3.25 -4.81 1.25
C ILE A 190 -3.54 -3.49 1.97
N VAL A 191 -3.95 -2.45 1.25
CA VAL A 191 -4.28 -1.15 1.86
C VAL A 191 -5.43 -1.28 2.87
N SER A 192 -6.49 -2.02 2.53
CA SER A 192 -7.60 -2.29 3.44
C SER A 192 -7.20 -3.15 4.63
N TYR A 193 -6.17 -4.00 4.51
CA TYR A 193 -5.69 -4.83 5.62
C TYR A 193 -5.18 -3.94 6.74
N PHE A 194 -4.43 -2.88 6.40
CA PHE A 194 -3.95 -1.91 7.38
C PHE A 194 -5.07 -1.06 7.98
N GLY A 195 -6.11 -0.76 7.21
CA GLY A 195 -7.31 -0.11 7.73
C GLY A 195 -7.99 -0.96 8.81
N PHE A 196 -8.22 -2.24 8.52
CA PHE A 196 -8.79 -3.15 9.50
C PHE A 196 -7.84 -3.44 10.67
N LEU A 197 -6.53 -3.47 10.44
CA LEU A 197 -5.53 -3.68 11.49
C LEU A 197 -5.54 -2.53 12.49
N ALA A 198 -5.55 -1.29 11.99
CA ALA A 198 -5.62 -0.11 12.84
C ALA A 198 -6.94 -0.06 13.63
N LEU A 199 -8.07 -0.40 12.99
CA LEU A 199 -9.36 -0.47 13.64
C LEU A 199 -9.40 -1.54 14.74
N LEU A 200 -8.99 -2.77 14.43
CA LEU A 200 -9.08 -3.89 15.38
C LEU A 200 -8.06 -3.75 16.51
N ARG A 201 -6.80 -3.45 16.18
CA ARG A 201 -5.71 -3.47 17.16
C ARG A 201 -5.65 -2.20 18.01
N TYR A 202 -5.92 -1.03 17.42
CA TYR A 202 -5.86 0.22 18.17
C TYR A 202 -7.21 0.65 18.73
N THR A 203 -8.31 0.55 17.96
CA THR A 203 -9.64 0.96 18.44
C THR A 203 -10.29 -0.07 19.34
N PHE A 204 -10.24 -1.35 18.96
CA PHE A 204 -10.90 -2.40 19.73
C PHE A 204 -9.94 -3.20 20.63
N SER A 205 -8.64 -2.95 20.55
CA SER A 205 -7.61 -3.72 21.28
C SER A 205 -7.70 -5.24 21.05
N ILE A 206 -8.22 -5.66 19.89
CA ILE A 206 -8.33 -7.06 19.49
C ILE A 206 -7.06 -7.43 18.76
N ASP A 207 -6.31 -8.40 19.30
CA ASP A 207 -5.16 -8.96 18.61
C ASP A 207 -5.62 -10.11 17.69
N VAL A 208 -5.58 -9.86 16.39
CA VAL A 208 -5.93 -10.84 15.35
C VAL A 208 -4.66 -11.25 14.64
N THR A 209 -4.50 -12.55 14.40
CA THR A 209 -3.39 -13.08 13.60
C THR A 209 -3.34 -12.41 12.22
N GLU A 210 -2.18 -11.88 11.85
CA GLU A 210 -1.96 -11.07 10.64
C GLU A 210 -2.49 -11.72 9.37
N TRP A 211 -2.20 -13.02 9.17
CA TRP A 211 -2.68 -13.78 8.01
C TRP A 211 -4.21 -13.91 7.93
N LYS A 212 -4.89 -14.03 9.09
CA LYS A 212 -6.36 -14.09 9.14
C LYS A 212 -6.98 -12.76 8.73
N LEU A 213 -6.36 -11.67 9.18
CA LEU A 213 -6.81 -10.33 8.87
C LEU A 213 -6.55 -9.96 7.40
N LEU A 214 -5.40 -10.37 6.85
CA LEU A 214 -5.09 -10.21 5.44
C LEU A 214 -6.11 -10.95 4.57
N LEU A 215 -6.44 -12.20 4.93
CA LEU A 215 -7.44 -13.00 4.23
C LEU A 215 -8.83 -12.37 4.33
N PHE A 216 -9.22 -11.89 5.52
CA PHE A 216 -10.48 -11.16 5.71
C PHE A 216 -10.56 -9.92 4.82
N SER A 217 -9.54 -9.06 4.86
CA SER A 217 -9.45 -7.86 4.02
C SER A 217 -9.55 -8.21 2.53
N SER A 218 -8.82 -9.23 2.11
CA SER A 218 -8.79 -9.71 0.74
C SER A 218 -10.15 -10.20 0.23
N VAL A 219 -10.89 -10.92 1.08
CA VAL A 219 -12.25 -11.38 0.78
C VAL A 219 -13.23 -10.21 0.71
N VAL A 220 -13.18 -9.28 1.69
CA VAL A 220 -14.06 -8.10 1.70
C VAL A 220 -13.84 -7.24 0.45
N MET A 221 -12.58 -7.00 0.08
CA MET A 221 -12.26 -6.21 -1.11
C MET A 221 -12.60 -6.94 -2.42
N ALA A 222 -12.48 -8.27 -2.45
CA ALA A 222 -12.98 -9.06 -3.58
C ALA A 222 -14.51 -8.89 -3.75
N MET A 223 -15.26 -8.96 -2.66
CA MET A 223 -16.72 -8.80 -2.67
C MET A 223 -17.13 -7.38 -3.11
N LEU A 224 -16.46 -6.34 -2.61
CA LEU A 224 -16.73 -4.96 -2.99
C LEU A 224 -16.47 -4.71 -4.48
N LEU A 225 -15.32 -5.17 -4.99
CA LEU A 225 -15.00 -5.06 -6.42
C LEU A 225 -15.99 -5.84 -7.29
N HIS A 226 -16.43 -7.02 -6.82
CA HIS A 226 -17.44 -7.81 -7.53
C HIS A 226 -18.80 -7.09 -7.57
N CYS A 227 -19.26 -6.54 -6.44
CA CYS A 227 -20.50 -5.77 -6.38
C CYS A 227 -20.44 -4.53 -7.27
N GLN A 228 -19.33 -3.79 -7.23
CA GLN A 228 -19.16 -2.60 -8.05
C GLN A 228 -19.16 -2.92 -9.56
N ASN A 229 -18.44 -3.98 -9.97
CA ASN A 229 -18.42 -4.39 -11.37
C ASN A 229 -19.79 -4.84 -11.86
N ARG A 230 -20.60 -5.46 -10.99
CA ARG A 230 -22.00 -5.80 -11.31
C ARG A 230 -22.86 -4.56 -11.50
N ILE A 231 -22.83 -3.60 -10.57
CA ILE A 231 -23.59 -2.34 -10.68
C ILE A 231 -23.20 -1.56 -11.95
N ARG A 232 -21.91 -1.48 -12.26
CA ARG A 232 -21.42 -0.80 -13.47
C ARG A 232 -21.89 -1.48 -14.76
N PHE A 233 -22.02 -2.81 -14.76
CA PHE A 233 -22.55 -3.55 -15.89
C PHE A 233 -24.04 -3.25 -16.11
N ASP A 234 -24.83 -3.22 -15.03
CA ASP A 234 -26.26 -2.93 -15.08
C ASP A 234 -26.53 -1.49 -15.58
N ILE A 235 -25.74 -0.49 -15.16
CA ILE A 235 -25.84 0.90 -15.63
C ILE A 235 -25.53 1.01 -17.13
N LYS A 236 -24.47 0.36 -17.61
CA LYS A 236 -24.11 0.38 -19.04
C LYS A 236 -25.16 -0.27 -19.93
N GLN A 237 -25.83 -1.33 -19.46
CA GLN A 237 -26.96 -1.92 -20.19
C GLN A 237 -28.21 -1.03 -20.18
N GLY A 238 -28.39 -0.21 -19.14
CA GLY A 238 -29.44 0.80 -19.07
C GLY A 238 -29.27 1.96 -20.07
N GLU A 239 -28.04 2.45 -20.26
CA GLU A 239 -27.74 3.53 -21.22
C GLU A 239 -27.85 3.10 -22.68
N VAL A 240 -27.47 1.85 -23.01
CA VAL A 240 -27.58 1.31 -24.38
C VAL A 240 -29.04 1.07 -24.81
N ASN A 241 -29.97 0.95 -23.85
CA ASN A 241 -31.38 0.70 -24.10
C ASN A 241 -32.27 1.96 -24.09
N GLN A 242 -31.69 3.17 -24.03
CA GLN A 242 -32.47 4.40 -24.25
C GLN A 242 -32.71 4.58 -25.76
N PRO A 243 -33.98 4.63 -26.23
CA PRO A 243 -34.26 4.98 -27.61
C PRO A 243 -33.81 6.42 -27.86
N SER A 244 -33.03 6.62 -28.92
CA SER A 244 -32.74 7.95 -29.44
C SER A 244 -34.07 8.63 -29.80
N ILE A 245 -34.46 9.61 -28.99
CA ILE A 245 -35.58 10.52 -29.27
C ILE A 245 -35.14 11.50 -30.37
#